data_AF-A0AAE3AIM1-F1
#
_entry.id   AF-A0AAE3AIM1-F1
#
_cell.length_a   1.000
_cell.length_b   1.000
_cell.length_c   1.000
_cell.angle_alpha   90.00
_cell.angle_beta   90.00
_cell.angle_gamma   90.00
#
_symmetry.space_group_name_H-M   'P 1'
#
loop_
_entity.id
_entity.type
_entity.pdbx_description
1 polymer ?
#
loop_
_entity_poly.entity_id
_entity_poly.type
_entity_poly.pdbx_seq_one_letter_code
_entity_poly.pdbx_strand_id
1 'polypeptide(L)'
;MDIVLYCLAIVIAAVITGLLGYFMVPFLHKIKFGQTIREVGPSWHKNKQGTPTMGGIMFIIGSSVAAVICIAFLWLNGGAETQLMLVKVMAGALMAVGFGIVGFLDDYISIKKHRNLGLTEIQKLILQFIIVGAYLLSVALAGGTTETVIPFLGSVDLGFFYYILAAVFIVGMVNAVNFTDGIDGLNTSVTLVVALVFSVIAMLLNRVGLSLYAAAIVGAMIGFLFWNANPAKVFMGDTGSLFLGGAVCALAFGVDMPILLILIGIIYIVEILSVVLQVTYFKISHGKRIFKMAPIHHHFEMCGWNENKICFVFSGVTLFAGIIGVLLAVFGC
;
A
#
# COMPACT_ATOMS: atom_id res chain seq x y z
N MET A 1 22.78 -15.88 -0.25
CA MET A 1 21.70 -16.03 0.76
C MET A 1 20.54 -16.75 0.10
N ASP A 2 20.01 -17.78 0.75
CA ASP A 2 19.13 -18.73 0.10
C ASP A 2 17.75 -18.15 -0.21
N ILE A 3 17.29 -18.38 -1.44
CA ILE A 3 15.92 -18.09 -1.92
C ILE A 3 14.85 -18.58 -0.92
N VAL A 4 15.19 -19.64 -0.18
CA VAL A 4 14.42 -20.27 0.89
C VAL A 4 13.95 -19.26 1.94
N LEU A 5 14.78 -18.30 2.37
CA LEU A 5 14.39 -17.35 3.42
C LEU A 5 13.29 -16.40 2.95
N TYR A 6 13.32 -15.98 1.68
CA TYR A 6 12.25 -15.18 1.09
C TYR A 6 10.95 -15.98 0.94
N CYS A 7 11.05 -17.24 0.50
CA CYS A 7 9.89 -18.14 0.46
C CYS A 7 9.30 -18.36 1.86
N LEU A 8 10.13 -18.50 2.90
CA LEU A 8 9.68 -18.61 4.28
C LEU A 8 8.96 -17.33 4.74
N ALA A 9 9.48 -16.14 4.42
CA ALA A 9 8.82 -14.88 4.75
C ALA A 9 7.40 -14.81 4.13
N ILE A 10 7.27 -15.22 2.85
CA ILE A 10 5.97 -15.30 2.16
C ILE A 10 5.04 -16.29 2.85
N VAL A 11 5.50 -17.51 3.12
CA VAL A 11 4.67 -18.57 3.72
C VAL A 11 4.24 -18.19 5.13
N ILE A 12 5.15 -17.70 5.97
CA ILE A 12 4.85 -17.29 7.35
C ILE A 12 3.80 -16.18 7.34
N ALA A 13 4.00 -15.14 6.53
CA ALA A 13 3.04 -14.03 6.44
C ALA A 13 1.68 -14.50 5.92
N ALA A 14 1.65 -15.32 4.86
CA ALA A 14 0.41 -15.84 4.29
C ALA A 14 -0.38 -16.71 5.28
N VAL A 15 0.32 -17.60 6.00
CA VAL A 15 -0.30 -18.47 7.00
C VAL A 15 -0.84 -17.64 8.17
N ILE A 16 -0.05 -16.71 8.73
CA ILE A 16 -0.52 -15.87 9.84
C ILE A 16 -1.73 -15.04 9.41
N THR A 17 -1.65 -14.33 8.29
CA THR A 17 -2.77 -13.50 7.80
C THR A 17 -4.00 -14.33 7.48
N GLY A 18 -3.84 -15.47 6.79
CA GLY A 18 -4.93 -16.36 6.43
C GLY A 18 -5.63 -16.94 7.66
N LEU A 19 -4.87 -17.45 8.64
CA LEU A 19 -5.41 -18.04 9.86
C LEU A 19 -6.08 -17.01 10.78
N LEU A 20 -5.52 -15.80 10.87
CA LEU A 20 -6.14 -14.71 11.64
C LEU A 20 -7.56 -14.40 11.17
N GLY A 21 -7.88 -14.61 9.89
CA GLY A 21 -9.21 -14.33 9.36
C GLY A 21 -10.33 -15.18 9.99
N TYR A 22 -10.04 -16.41 10.40
CA TYR A 22 -11.02 -17.26 11.09
C TYR A 22 -11.49 -16.66 12.43
N PHE A 23 -10.64 -15.86 13.07
CA PHE A 23 -10.97 -15.16 14.32
C PHE A 23 -11.43 -13.73 14.08
N MET A 24 -10.73 -13.01 13.19
CA MET A 24 -10.95 -11.59 12.94
C MET A 24 -12.23 -11.31 12.17
N VAL A 25 -12.56 -12.07 11.13
CA VAL A 25 -13.77 -11.83 10.33
C VAL A 25 -15.06 -11.93 11.16
N PRO A 26 -15.29 -12.97 11.98
CA PRO A 26 -16.48 -13.01 12.84
C PRO A 26 -16.44 -11.95 13.95
N PHE A 27 -15.27 -11.59 14.47
CA PHE A 27 -15.13 -10.51 15.44
C PHE A 27 -15.52 -9.15 14.85
N LEU A 28 -15.02 -8.81 13.65
CA LEU A 28 -15.32 -7.55 12.99
C LEU A 28 -16.80 -7.46 12.57
N HIS A 29 -17.43 -8.59 12.19
CA HIS A 29 -18.89 -8.64 11.98
C HIS A 29 -19.68 -8.24 13.24
N LYS A 30 -19.25 -8.70 14.44
CA LYS A 30 -19.90 -8.34 15.70
C LYS A 30 -19.80 -6.85 16.01
N ILE A 31 -18.65 -6.23 15.72
CA ILE A 31 -18.41 -4.81 15.99
C ILE A 31 -19.11 -3.91 14.96
N LYS A 32 -19.28 -4.37 13.72
CA LYS A 32 -19.97 -3.61 12.65
C LYS A 32 -21.50 -3.58 12.82
N PHE A 33 -22.06 -4.37 13.73
CA PHE A 33 -23.51 -4.48 13.89
C PHE A 33 -24.12 -3.11 14.26
N GLY A 34 -24.99 -2.58 13.38
CA GLY A 34 -25.68 -1.29 13.59
C GLY A 34 -25.09 -0.06 12.86
N GLN A 35 -24.17 -0.22 11.91
CA GLN A 35 -23.78 0.90 11.02
C GLN A 35 -24.86 1.18 9.95
N THR A 36 -25.30 2.43 9.87
CA THR A 36 -26.13 2.97 8.79
C THR A 36 -25.29 3.25 7.55
N ILE A 37 -25.84 2.97 6.37
CA ILE A 37 -25.11 2.91 5.09
C ILE A 37 -24.69 4.31 4.62
N ARG A 38 -23.61 4.37 3.84
CA ARG A 38 -23.23 5.52 2.98
C ARG A 38 -24.33 5.73 1.92
N GLU A 39 -25.07 6.85 1.96
CA GLU A 39 -25.98 7.21 0.85
C GLU A 39 -25.21 7.51 -0.45
N VAL A 40 -23.92 7.83 -0.33
CA VAL A 40 -23.04 8.24 -1.42
C VAL A 40 -22.11 7.08 -1.80
N GLY A 41 -22.43 6.40 -2.90
CA GLY A 41 -21.66 5.29 -3.48
C GLY A 41 -22.44 4.64 -4.63
N PRO A 42 -21.81 3.76 -5.44
CA PRO A 42 -22.52 3.05 -6.50
C PRO A 42 -23.72 2.27 -5.98
N SER A 43 -24.88 2.43 -6.62
CA SER A 43 -26.11 1.77 -6.17
C SER A 43 -26.04 0.23 -6.22
N TRP A 44 -25.19 -0.33 -7.08
CA TRP A 44 -24.98 -1.77 -7.23
C TRP A 44 -24.10 -2.38 -6.14
N HIS A 45 -23.34 -1.58 -5.38
CA HIS A 45 -22.60 -2.07 -4.21
C HIS A 45 -23.49 -2.27 -2.97
N LYS A 46 -24.80 -1.97 -3.04
CA LYS A 46 -25.74 -2.25 -1.95
C LYS A 46 -25.78 -3.74 -1.57
N ASN A 47 -25.46 -4.65 -2.49
CA ASN A 47 -25.39 -6.09 -2.18
C ASN A 47 -24.16 -6.48 -1.33
N LYS A 48 -23.16 -5.60 -1.21
CA LYS A 48 -22.00 -5.77 -0.31
C LYS A 48 -22.28 -5.29 1.12
N GLN A 49 -23.55 -5.03 1.43
CA GLN A 49 -24.01 -4.65 2.76
C GLN A 49 -23.75 -5.79 3.74
N GLY A 50 -23.13 -5.46 4.87
CA GLY A 50 -22.82 -6.41 5.95
C GLY A 50 -21.37 -6.86 6.03
N THR A 51 -20.60 -6.81 4.93
CA THR A 51 -19.18 -7.18 4.94
C THR A 51 -18.36 -6.25 5.85
N PRO A 52 -17.65 -6.73 6.89
CA PRO A 52 -16.88 -5.90 7.81
C PRO A 52 -15.73 -5.14 7.15
N THR A 53 -15.34 -4.02 7.76
CA THR A 53 -14.10 -3.28 7.42
C THR A 53 -13.02 -3.55 8.48
N MET A 54 -11.83 -2.93 8.35
CA MET A 54 -10.65 -3.11 9.22
C MET A 54 -9.94 -4.46 9.09
N GLY A 55 -10.14 -5.17 7.97
CA GLY A 55 -9.39 -6.39 7.64
C GLY A 55 -7.88 -6.16 7.53
N GLY A 56 -7.45 -4.90 7.35
CA GLY A 56 -6.05 -4.49 7.33
C GLY A 56 -5.22 -5.01 8.51
N ILE A 57 -5.83 -5.11 9.69
CA ILE A 57 -5.19 -5.63 10.92
C ILE A 57 -4.57 -7.02 10.66
N MET A 58 -5.23 -7.88 9.87
CA MET A 58 -4.78 -9.24 9.61
C MET A 58 -3.44 -9.29 8.87
N PHE A 59 -3.27 -8.46 7.83
CA PHE A 59 -2.04 -8.44 7.04
C PHE A 59 -0.97 -7.55 7.64
N ILE A 60 -1.33 -6.54 8.43
CA ILE A 60 -0.37 -5.77 9.22
C ILE A 60 0.33 -6.71 10.21
N ILE A 61 -0.43 -7.50 10.98
CA ILE A 61 0.15 -8.46 11.92
C ILE A 61 0.98 -9.51 11.17
N GLY A 62 0.43 -10.12 10.12
CA GLY A 62 1.14 -11.17 9.38
C GLY A 62 2.43 -10.71 8.72
N SER A 63 2.43 -9.56 8.05
CA SER A 63 3.65 -9.01 7.43
C SER A 63 4.67 -8.53 8.47
N SER A 64 4.24 -7.84 9.54
CA SER A 64 5.15 -7.38 10.59
C SER A 64 5.81 -8.53 11.33
N VAL A 65 5.04 -9.57 11.71
CA VAL A 65 5.59 -10.74 12.41
C VAL A 65 6.56 -11.50 11.52
N ALA A 66 6.20 -11.77 10.26
CA ALA A 66 7.09 -12.44 9.31
C ALA A 66 8.37 -11.65 9.07
N ALA A 67 8.26 -10.33 8.89
CA ALA A 67 9.43 -9.46 8.71
C ALA A 67 10.37 -9.51 9.92
N VAL A 68 9.83 -9.38 11.14
CA VAL A 68 10.63 -9.46 12.38
C VAL A 68 11.34 -10.82 12.49
N ILE A 69 10.63 -11.92 12.27
CA ILE A 69 11.21 -13.27 12.36
C ILE A 69 12.34 -13.46 11.33
N CYS A 70 12.09 -13.13 10.06
CA CYS A 70 13.05 -13.36 8.99
C CYS A 70 14.25 -12.41 9.06
N ILE A 71 14.06 -11.15 9.43
CA ILE A 71 15.16 -10.19 9.60
C ILE A 71 15.99 -10.53 10.84
N ALA A 72 15.35 -10.94 11.95
CA ALA A 72 16.09 -11.42 13.12
C ALA A 72 16.90 -12.69 12.79
N PHE A 73 16.32 -13.64 12.05
CA PHE A 73 17.02 -14.83 11.58
C PHE A 73 18.23 -14.48 10.70
N LEU A 74 18.07 -13.54 9.77
CA LEU A 74 19.18 -13.03 8.96
C LEU A 74 20.33 -12.53 9.83
N TRP A 75 20.04 -11.68 10.81
CA TRP A 75 21.02 -11.09 11.71
C TRP A 75 21.74 -12.13 12.57
N LEU A 76 21.00 -13.08 13.13
CA LEU A 76 21.56 -14.15 13.96
C LEU A 76 22.47 -15.10 13.17
N ASN A 77 22.29 -15.20 11.85
CA ASN A 77 23.12 -16.02 10.95
C ASN A 77 24.23 -15.22 10.25
N GLY A 78 24.60 -14.06 10.80
CA GLY A 78 25.72 -13.25 10.29
C GLY A 78 25.39 -12.42 9.05
N GLY A 79 24.12 -12.29 8.68
CA GLY A 79 23.66 -11.36 7.66
C GLY A 79 23.75 -9.92 8.19
N ALA A 80 24.86 -9.26 7.92
CA ALA A 80 25.07 -7.87 8.30
C ALA A 80 24.61 -6.92 7.17
N GLU A 81 23.60 -6.11 7.45
CA GLU A 81 23.30 -4.93 6.64
C GLU A 81 23.95 -3.69 7.25
N THR A 82 24.18 -2.65 6.44
CA THR A 82 24.63 -1.37 6.97
C THR A 82 23.58 -0.79 7.92
N GLN A 83 24.03 0.00 8.91
CA GLN A 83 23.12 0.68 9.83
C GLN A 83 22.03 1.47 9.09
N LEU A 84 22.40 2.15 7.99
CA LEU A 84 21.46 2.89 7.16
C LEU A 84 20.38 1.97 6.53
N MET A 85 20.76 0.80 6.02
CA MET A 85 19.80 -0.14 5.44
C MET A 85 18.85 -0.71 6.50
N LEU A 86 19.36 -1.06 7.68
CA LEU A 86 18.51 -1.47 8.78
C LEU A 86 17.50 -0.37 9.15
N VAL A 87 17.95 0.88 9.24
CA VAL A 87 17.06 2.01 9.55
C VAL A 87 16.02 2.23 8.46
N LYS A 88 16.39 2.13 7.18
CA LYS A 88 15.42 2.22 6.07
C LYS A 88 14.31 1.16 6.18
N VAL A 89 14.68 -0.09 6.49
CA VAL A 89 13.71 -1.19 6.65
C VAL A 89 12.85 -0.98 7.89
N MET A 90 13.46 -0.71 9.06
CA MET A 90 12.75 -0.58 10.33
C MET A 90 11.89 0.69 10.39
N ALA A 91 12.45 1.86 10.03
CA ALA A 91 11.70 3.11 9.98
C ALA A 91 10.63 3.08 8.89
N GLY A 92 10.90 2.43 7.74
CA GLY A 92 9.91 2.22 6.69
C GLY A 92 8.75 1.32 7.13
N ALA A 93 9.03 0.24 7.84
CA ALA A 93 8.00 -0.63 8.42
C ALA A 93 7.18 0.11 9.50
N LEU A 94 7.85 0.88 10.37
CA LEU A 94 7.18 1.72 11.38
C LEU A 94 6.34 2.83 10.74
N MET A 95 6.82 3.43 9.64
CA MET A 95 6.05 4.39 8.85
C MET A 95 4.77 3.75 8.32
N ALA A 96 4.85 2.56 7.71
CA ALA A 96 3.69 1.81 7.24
C ALA A 96 2.71 1.50 8.38
N VAL A 97 3.20 1.00 9.53
CA VAL A 97 2.37 0.77 10.72
C VAL A 97 1.74 2.06 11.22
N GLY A 98 2.48 3.17 11.24
CA GLY A 98 1.96 4.50 11.60
C GLY A 98 0.79 4.92 10.71
N PHE A 99 0.92 4.76 9.39
CA PHE A 99 -0.18 5.01 8.46
C PHE A 99 -1.38 4.06 8.71
N GLY A 100 -1.11 2.79 9.03
CA GLY A 100 -2.14 1.84 9.42
C GLY A 100 -2.87 2.24 10.71
N ILE A 101 -2.17 2.83 11.68
CA ILE A 101 -2.78 3.38 12.91
C ILE A 101 -3.68 4.57 12.57
N VAL A 102 -3.27 5.48 11.69
CA VAL A 102 -4.13 6.59 11.23
C VAL A 102 -5.40 6.05 10.59
N GLY A 103 -5.27 5.03 9.74
CA GLY A 103 -6.41 4.37 9.12
C GLY A 103 -7.32 3.65 10.11
N PHE A 104 -6.73 2.98 11.10
CA PHE A 104 -7.47 2.34 12.20
C PHE A 104 -8.27 3.36 13.00
N LEU A 105 -7.67 4.50 13.33
CA LEU A 105 -8.37 5.58 14.03
C LEU A 105 -9.56 6.10 13.19
N ASP A 106 -9.38 6.24 11.88
CA ASP A 106 -10.43 6.67 10.96
C ASP A 106 -11.61 5.68 10.91
N ASP A 107 -11.30 4.40 10.65
CA ASP A 107 -12.28 3.31 10.60
C ASP A 107 -13.02 3.17 11.95
N TYR A 108 -12.28 3.17 13.05
CA TYR A 108 -12.83 3.01 14.40
C TYR A 108 -13.76 4.16 14.80
N ILE A 109 -13.39 5.41 14.48
CA ILE A 109 -14.24 6.58 14.75
C ILE A 109 -15.54 6.49 13.95
N SER A 110 -15.46 6.06 12.68
CA SER A 110 -16.65 5.88 11.85
C SER A 110 -17.59 4.81 12.40
N ILE A 111 -17.04 3.71 12.93
CA ILE A 111 -17.85 2.64 13.56
C ILE A 111 -18.46 3.12 14.87
N LYS A 112 -17.64 3.64 15.80
CA LYS A 112 -18.10 4.00 17.16
C LYS A 112 -19.15 5.12 17.16
N LYS A 113 -19.06 6.07 16.23
CA LYS A 113 -19.98 7.21 16.17
C LYS A 113 -21.24 6.95 15.33
N HIS A 114 -21.42 5.72 14.83
CA HIS A 114 -22.55 5.32 13.97
C HIS A 114 -22.81 6.33 12.84
N ARG A 115 -21.74 6.89 12.28
CA ARG A 115 -21.80 7.91 11.22
C ARG A 115 -20.73 7.63 10.19
N ASN A 116 -21.00 8.01 8.96
CA ASN A 116 -20.09 7.85 7.82
C ASN A 116 -18.93 8.87 7.83
N LEU A 117 -18.53 9.37 9.01
CA LEU A 117 -17.50 10.39 9.19
C LEU A 117 -16.45 9.89 10.19
N GLY A 118 -15.27 9.57 9.67
CA GLY A 118 -14.05 9.29 10.43
C GLY A 118 -13.36 10.56 10.91
N LEU A 119 -12.03 10.61 10.79
CA LEU A 119 -11.21 11.80 10.94
C LEU A 119 -11.55 12.82 9.84
N THR A 120 -11.30 14.10 10.12
CA THR A 120 -11.36 15.11 9.05
C THR A 120 -10.17 14.92 8.10
N GLU A 121 -10.32 15.33 6.84
CA GLU A 121 -9.25 15.26 5.83
C GLU A 121 -7.98 15.96 6.32
N ILE A 122 -8.13 17.13 6.97
CA ILE A 122 -7.00 17.89 7.55
C ILE A 122 -6.34 17.13 8.71
N GLN A 123 -7.11 16.51 9.61
CA GLN A 123 -6.55 15.70 10.70
C GLN A 123 -5.76 14.52 10.15
N LYS A 124 -6.32 13.82 9.15
CA LYS A 124 -5.65 12.70 8.49
C LYS A 124 -4.34 13.17 7.84
N LEU A 125 -4.35 14.25 7.07
CA LEU A 125 -3.16 14.81 6.43
C LEU A 125 -2.08 15.23 7.44
N ILE A 126 -2.44 15.93 8.53
CA ILE A 126 -1.47 16.34 9.56
C ILE A 126 -0.76 15.11 10.16
N LEU A 127 -1.52 14.07 10.52
CA LEU A 127 -0.93 12.84 11.06
C LEU A 127 -0.02 12.14 10.05
N GLN A 128 -0.44 12.08 8.78
CA GLN A 128 0.37 11.53 7.69
C GLN A 128 1.71 12.29 7.54
N PHE A 129 1.70 13.62 7.55
CA PHE A 129 2.93 14.43 7.47
C PHE A 129 3.83 14.28 8.71
N ILE A 130 3.26 14.11 9.90
CA ILE A 130 4.05 13.84 11.12
C ILE A 130 4.79 12.50 10.99
N ILE A 131 4.11 11.44 10.55
CA ILE A 131 4.69 10.11 10.34
C ILE A 131 5.84 10.17 9.32
N VAL A 132 5.61 10.88 8.21
CA VAL A 132 6.61 11.08 7.16
C VAL A 132 7.81 11.87 7.66
N GLY A 133 7.60 12.93 8.44
CA GLY A 133 8.68 13.70 9.05
C GLY A 133 9.54 12.84 9.98
N ALA A 134 8.92 11.99 10.79
CA ALA A 134 9.64 11.06 11.67
C ALA A 134 10.45 10.02 10.87
N TYR A 135 9.90 9.49 9.78
CA TYR A 135 10.61 8.58 8.88
C TYR A 135 11.84 9.24 8.23
N LEU A 136 11.66 10.41 7.61
CA LEU A 136 12.74 11.13 6.94
C LEU A 136 13.85 11.55 7.92
N LEU A 137 13.47 12.00 9.12
CA LEU A 137 14.42 12.33 10.17
C LEU A 137 15.22 11.10 10.62
N SER A 138 14.56 9.95 10.78
CA SER A 138 15.23 8.70 11.18
C SER A 138 16.27 8.27 10.15
N VAL A 139 15.93 8.34 8.85
CA VAL A 139 16.86 8.01 7.76
C VAL A 139 18.02 9.00 7.70
N ALA A 140 17.75 10.30 7.84
CA ALA A 140 18.80 11.33 7.84
C ALA A 140 19.79 11.16 9.00
N LEU A 141 19.29 10.91 10.23
CA LEU A 141 20.12 10.67 11.41
C LEU A 141 20.97 9.39 11.30
N ALA A 142 20.55 8.43 10.47
CA ALA A 142 21.31 7.21 10.18
C ALA A 142 22.36 7.38 9.05
N GLY A 143 22.55 8.62 8.56
CA GLY A 143 23.48 8.93 7.48
C GLY A 143 22.89 8.81 6.08
N GLY A 144 21.55 8.80 5.95
CA GLY A 144 20.88 8.91 4.66
C GLY A 144 21.18 10.25 4.00
N THR A 145 21.42 10.22 2.70
CA THR A 145 21.69 11.42 1.90
C THR A 145 20.40 11.98 1.29
N THR A 146 20.50 13.16 0.70
CA THR A 146 19.44 13.81 -0.11
C THR A 146 19.51 13.41 -1.58
N GLU A 147 20.27 12.36 -1.87
CA GLU A 147 20.40 11.79 -3.21
C GLU A 147 19.23 10.85 -3.52
N THR A 148 18.78 10.90 -4.77
CA THR A 148 17.86 9.92 -5.34
C THR A 148 18.41 9.43 -6.66
N VAL A 149 18.26 8.13 -6.92
CA VAL A 149 18.68 7.56 -8.20
C VAL A 149 17.54 7.68 -9.19
N ILE A 150 17.84 8.28 -10.34
CA ILE A 150 16.93 8.42 -11.48
C ILE A 150 17.48 7.55 -12.61
N PRO A 151 16.72 6.54 -13.10
CA PRO A 151 17.16 5.71 -14.21
C PRO A 151 17.62 6.55 -15.41
N PHE A 152 18.77 6.19 -15.97
CA PHE A 152 19.55 6.83 -17.04
C PHE A 152 20.20 8.17 -16.72
N LEU A 153 19.81 8.82 -15.62
CA LEU A 153 20.39 10.09 -15.18
C LEU A 153 21.43 9.89 -14.06
N GLY A 154 21.34 8.79 -13.31
CA GLY A 154 22.22 8.48 -12.19
C GLY A 154 21.74 9.09 -10.87
N SER A 155 22.66 9.26 -9.92
CA SER A 155 22.38 9.87 -8.61
C SER A 155 22.25 11.38 -8.74
N VAL A 156 21.13 11.93 -8.24
CA VAL A 156 20.86 13.37 -8.21
C VAL A 156 20.67 13.82 -6.77
N ASP A 157 21.50 14.74 -6.31
CA ASP A 157 21.33 15.40 -5.02
C ASP A 157 20.29 16.53 -5.14
N LEU A 158 19.18 16.40 -4.41
CA LEU A 158 18.10 17.39 -4.37
C LEU A 158 18.26 18.37 -3.19
N GLY A 159 19.26 18.17 -2.33
CA GLY A 159 19.49 18.96 -1.12
C GLY A 159 18.22 19.09 -0.27
N PHE A 160 17.92 20.31 0.18
CA PHE A 160 16.74 20.58 1.01
C PHE A 160 15.41 20.21 0.32
N PHE A 161 15.33 20.32 -1.01
CA PHE A 161 14.10 19.98 -1.74
C PHE A 161 13.76 18.49 -1.70
N TYR A 162 14.74 17.62 -1.42
CA TYR A 162 14.51 16.19 -1.20
C TYR A 162 13.41 15.97 -0.16
N TYR A 163 13.49 16.62 0.99
CA TYR A 163 12.56 16.39 2.11
C TYR A 163 11.14 16.84 1.76
N ILE A 164 10.99 17.96 1.06
CA ILE A 164 9.67 18.46 0.64
C ILE A 164 9.06 17.54 -0.41
N LEU A 165 9.83 17.19 -1.45
CA LEU A 165 9.38 16.32 -2.53
C LEU A 165 9.05 14.92 -2.02
N ALA A 166 9.92 14.35 -1.17
CA ALA A 166 9.69 13.06 -0.54
C ALA A 166 8.42 13.09 0.32
N ALA A 167 8.21 14.15 1.10
CA ALA A 167 7.05 14.21 1.97
C ALA A 167 5.72 14.29 1.18
N VAL A 168 5.66 15.17 0.18
CA VAL A 168 4.50 15.29 -0.70
C VAL A 168 4.27 13.99 -1.48
N PHE A 169 5.34 13.37 -1.97
CA PHE A 169 5.26 12.12 -2.72
C PHE A 169 4.74 10.97 -1.86
N ILE A 170 5.29 10.76 -0.66
CA ILE A 170 4.85 9.68 0.24
C ILE A 170 3.38 9.87 0.61
N VAL A 171 2.97 11.07 1.04
CA VAL A 171 1.57 11.35 1.39
C VAL A 171 0.66 11.18 0.19
N GLY A 172 1.04 11.69 -0.99
CA GLY A 172 0.27 11.55 -2.22
C GLY A 172 0.08 10.09 -2.63
N MET A 173 1.16 9.30 -2.62
CA MET A 173 1.11 7.88 -2.95
C MET A 173 0.31 7.06 -1.95
N VAL A 174 0.41 7.36 -0.65
CA VAL A 174 -0.38 6.69 0.38
C VAL A 174 -1.88 6.87 0.14
N ASN A 175 -2.29 8.11 -0.18
CA ASN A 175 -3.69 8.38 -0.53
C ASN A 175 -4.07 7.75 -1.88
N ALA A 176 -3.16 7.68 -2.85
CA ALA A 176 -3.41 7.02 -4.13
C ALA A 176 -3.69 5.51 -3.96
N VAL A 177 -2.95 4.84 -3.08
CA VAL A 177 -3.22 3.44 -2.70
C VAL A 177 -4.56 3.31 -1.97
N ASN A 178 -4.92 4.26 -1.10
CA ASN A 178 -6.24 4.31 -0.47
C ASN A 178 -7.40 4.42 -1.49
N PHE A 179 -7.27 5.27 -2.51
CA PHE A 179 -8.28 5.39 -3.58
C PHE A 179 -8.44 4.13 -4.45
N THR A 180 -7.44 3.25 -4.45
CA THR A 180 -7.46 1.98 -5.21
C THR A 180 -8.29 0.90 -4.50
N ASP A 181 -8.59 1.07 -3.20
CA ASP A 181 -9.42 0.14 -2.41
C ASP A 181 -10.93 0.42 -2.62
N GLY A 182 -11.42 0.22 -3.85
CA GLY A 182 -12.81 0.49 -4.21
C GLY A 182 -13.67 -0.74 -4.57
N ILE A 183 -13.04 -1.87 -4.93
CA ILE A 183 -13.71 -3.13 -5.28
C ILE A 183 -12.96 -4.33 -4.67
N ASP A 184 -13.62 -5.49 -4.66
CA ASP A 184 -13.12 -6.69 -3.96
C ASP A 184 -11.80 -7.17 -4.56
N GLY A 185 -10.74 -7.22 -3.75
CA GLY A 185 -9.44 -7.73 -4.15
C GLY A 185 -8.58 -6.78 -5.00
N LEU A 186 -9.05 -5.59 -5.39
CA LEU A 186 -8.30 -4.72 -6.30
C LEU A 186 -6.99 -4.23 -5.69
N ASN A 187 -7.06 -3.50 -4.57
CA ASN A 187 -5.86 -2.97 -3.94
C ASN A 187 -4.93 -4.09 -3.46
N THR A 188 -5.48 -5.19 -2.93
CA THR A 188 -4.72 -6.36 -2.50
C THR A 188 -3.95 -7.01 -3.65
N SER A 189 -4.59 -7.21 -4.82
CA SER A 189 -3.95 -7.84 -5.98
C SER A 189 -2.89 -6.94 -6.64
N VAL A 190 -3.18 -5.65 -6.79
CA VAL A 190 -2.21 -4.66 -7.31
C VAL A 190 -1.01 -4.56 -6.37
N THR A 191 -1.24 -4.42 -5.06
CA THR A 191 -0.15 -4.30 -4.07
C THR A 191 0.69 -5.56 -3.96
N LEU A 192 0.09 -6.74 -4.11
CA LEU A 192 0.84 -8.00 -4.19
C LEU A 192 1.88 -7.95 -5.31
N VAL A 193 1.48 -7.51 -6.51
CA VAL A 193 2.40 -7.38 -7.65
C VAL A 193 3.47 -6.32 -7.39
N VAL A 194 3.09 -5.15 -6.87
CA VAL A 194 4.06 -4.07 -6.53
C VAL A 194 5.10 -4.56 -5.53
N ALA A 195 4.66 -5.22 -4.45
CA ALA A 195 5.55 -5.77 -3.42
C ALA A 195 6.47 -6.86 -3.99
N LEU A 196 5.95 -7.73 -4.87
CA LEU A 196 6.75 -8.76 -5.54
C LEU A 196 7.85 -8.13 -6.41
N VAL A 197 7.51 -7.12 -7.19
CA VAL A 197 8.46 -6.39 -8.04
C VAL A 197 9.54 -5.74 -7.19
N PHE A 198 9.18 -5.04 -6.12
CA PHE A 198 10.17 -4.44 -5.22
C PHE A 198 10.99 -5.48 -4.44
N SER A 199 10.44 -6.65 -4.14
CA SER A 199 11.20 -7.77 -3.56
C SER A 199 12.29 -8.24 -4.51
N VAL A 200 11.98 -8.37 -5.80
CA VAL A 200 12.96 -8.71 -6.86
C VAL A 200 14.00 -7.60 -7.03
N ILE A 201 13.58 -6.34 -7.13
CA ILE A 201 14.52 -5.20 -7.25
C ILE A 201 15.48 -5.17 -6.06
N ALA A 202 14.95 -5.22 -4.84
CA ALA A 202 15.76 -5.21 -3.62
C ALA A 202 16.72 -6.42 -3.57
N MET A 203 16.30 -7.60 -4.04
CA MET A 203 17.17 -8.77 -4.14
C MET A 203 18.33 -8.55 -5.12
N LEU A 204 18.04 -8.00 -6.31
CA LEU A 204 19.05 -7.72 -7.33
C LEU A 204 20.04 -6.62 -6.92
N LEU A 205 19.58 -5.65 -6.12
CA LEU A 205 20.40 -4.60 -5.53
C LEU A 205 21.08 -5.01 -4.22
N ASN A 206 20.99 -6.28 -3.83
CA ASN A 206 21.56 -6.85 -2.60
C ASN A 206 21.10 -6.10 -1.31
N ARG A 207 19.84 -5.62 -1.31
CA ARG A 207 19.13 -5.02 -0.17
C ARG A 207 18.26 -6.08 0.50
N VAL A 208 18.93 -6.99 1.18
CA VAL A 208 18.34 -8.23 1.70
C VAL A 208 17.17 -7.99 2.65
N GLY A 209 17.34 -7.14 3.66
CA GLY A 209 16.32 -6.88 4.68
C GLY A 209 15.06 -6.27 4.07
N LEU A 210 15.25 -5.40 3.07
CA LEU A 210 14.17 -4.78 2.32
C LEU A 210 13.43 -5.78 1.43
N SER A 211 14.17 -6.69 0.78
CA SER A 211 13.59 -7.76 -0.03
C SER A 211 12.79 -8.75 0.81
N LEU A 212 13.24 -9.07 2.04
CA LEU A 212 12.50 -9.87 3.02
C LEU A 212 11.23 -9.16 3.49
N TYR A 213 11.29 -7.86 3.76
CA TYR A 213 10.11 -7.06 4.11
C TYR A 213 9.07 -7.05 2.97
N ALA A 214 9.52 -6.84 1.73
CA ALA A 214 8.66 -6.93 0.54
C ALA A 214 8.04 -8.33 0.38
N ALA A 215 8.82 -9.39 0.58
CA ALA A 215 8.36 -10.77 0.52
C ALA A 215 7.30 -11.07 1.61
N ALA A 216 7.47 -10.54 2.82
CA ALA A 216 6.46 -10.63 3.87
C ALA A 216 5.15 -9.92 3.49
N ILE A 217 5.22 -8.77 2.81
CA ILE A 217 4.02 -8.09 2.28
C ILE A 217 3.34 -8.95 1.22
N VAL A 218 4.09 -9.54 0.28
CA VAL A 218 3.55 -10.47 -0.74
C VAL A 218 2.78 -11.61 -0.07
N GLY A 219 3.38 -12.27 0.93
CA GLY A 219 2.73 -13.34 1.67
C GLY A 219 1.46 -12.88 2.37
N ALA A 220 1.51 -11.73 3.05
CA ALA A 220 0.34 -11.19 3.73
C ALA A 220 -0.80 -10.85 2.75
N MET A 221 -0.50 -10.35 1.55
CA MET A 221 -1.50 -10.13 0.50
C MET A 221 -2.11 -11.44 -0.01
N ILE A 222 -1.31 -12.49 -0.21
CA ILE A 222 -1.82 -13.83 -0.57
C ILE A 222 -2.79 -14.35 0.51
N GLY A 223 -2.39 -14.25 1.79
CA GLY A 223 -3.24 -14.67 2.90
C GLY A 223 -4.53 -13.85 3.01
N PHE A 224 -4.47 -12.55 2.72
CA PHE A 224 -5.64 -11.68 2.78
C PHE A 224 -6.58 -11.87 1.58
N LEU A 225 -6.07 -12.16 0.38
CA LEU A 225 -6.89 -12.44 -0.80
C LEU A 225 -7.87 -13.59 -0.59
N PHE A 226 -7.52 -14.59 0.24
CA PHE A 226 -8.45 -15.67 0.61
C PHE A 226 -9.76 -15.15 1.25
N TRP A 227 -9.70 -13.99 1.92
CA TRP A 227 -10.84 -13.35 2.58
C TRP A 227 -11.41 -12.16 1.81
N ASN A 228 -10.62 -11.54 0.93
CA ASN A 228 -10.95 -10.28 0.26
C ASN A 228 -11.27 -10.42 -1.23
N ALA A 229 -10.92 -11.53 -1.88
CA ALA A 229 -11.30 -11.80 -3.26
C ALA A 229 -12.83 -11.85 -3.41
N ASN A 230 -13.35 -11.47 -4.59
CA ASN A 230 -14.77 -11.42 -4.85
C ASN A 230 -15.42 -12.82 -4.76
N PRO A 231 -16.50 -13.00 -3.98
CA PRO A 231 -17.15 -12.02 -3.10
C PRO A 231 -16.42 -11.84 -1.76
N ALA A 232 -16.11 -10.60 -1.38
CA ALA A 232 -15.32 -10.30 -0.19
C ALA A 232 -16.05 -10.62 1.13
N LYS A 233 -15.34 -11.29 2.04
CA LYS A 233 -15.78 -11.56 3.42
C LYS A 233 -15.34 -10.49 4.41
N VAL A 234 -14.33 -9.69 4.04
CA VAL A 234 -13.83 -8.54 4.81
C VAL A 234 -13.15 -7.53 3.88
N PHE A 235 -13.36 -6.24 4.14
CA PHE A 235 -12.66 -5.13 3.50
C PHE A 235 -11.46 -4.70 4.31
N MET A 236 -10.39 -4.25 3.65
CA MET A 236 -9.17 -3.83 4.35
C MET A 236 -9.40 -2.55 5.16
N GLY A 237 -10.24 -1.64 4.67
CA GLY A 237 -10.51 -0.34 5.28
C GLY A 237 -9.35 0.62 5.12
N ASP A 238 -9.49 1.80 5.69
CA ASP A 238 -8.41 2.79 5.73
C ASP A 238 -7.22 2.27 6.54
N THR A 239 -7.48 1.43 7.54
CA THR A 239 -6.45 0.70 8.31
C THR A 239 -5.47 -0.02 7.38
N GLY A 240 -5.99 -0.78 6.42
CA GLY A 240 -5.16 -1.58 5.54
C GLY A 240 -4.57 -0.78 4.39
N SER A 241 -5.39 0.02 3.72
CA SER A 241 -4.98 0.70 2.51
C SER A 241 -3.92 1.81 2.76
N LEU A 242 -4.01 2.53 3.88
CA LEU A 242 -2.97 3.49 4.27
C LEU A 242 -1.66 2.78 4.67
N PHE A 243 -1.75 1.64 5.37
CA PHE A 243 -0.57 0.82 5.65
C PHE A 243 0.12 0.37 4.37
N LEU A 244 -0.62 -0.16 3.39
CA LEU A 244 -0.06 -0.61 2.13
C LEU A 244 0.58 0.54 1.35
N GLY A 245 -0.05 1.73 1.38
CA GLY A 245 0.54 2.96 0.86
C GLY A 245 1.89 3.29 1.49
N GLY A 246 1.97 3.25 2.82
CA GLY A 246 3.23 3.47 3.54
C GLY A 246 4.27 2.40 3.23
N ALA A 247 3.84 1.14 3.11
CA ALA A 247 4.71 0.01 2.83
C ALA A 247 5.34 0.10 1.43
N VAL A 248 4.58 0.39 0.38
CA VAL A 248 5.14 0.53 -0.98
C VAL A 248 6.05 1.75 -1.10
N CYS A 249 5.75 2.83 -0.39
CA CYS A 249 6.66 3.98 -0.28
C CYS A 249 7.96 3.58 0.43
N ALA A 250 7.89 2.87 1.55
CA ALA A 250 9.08 2.37 2.25
C ALA A 250 9.95 1.50 1.35
N LEU A 251 9.35 0.65 0.50
CA LEU A 251 10.09 -0.15 -0.47
C LEU A 251 10.79 0.71 -1.52
N ALA A 252 10.09 1.68 -2.10
CA ALA A 252 10.63 2.54 -3.16
C ALA A 252 11.76 3.46 -2.67
N PHE A 253 11.60 4.06 -1.49
CA PHE A 253 12.66 4.86 -0.85
C PHE A 253 13.79 3.97 -0.30
N GLY A 254 13.48 2.75 0.12
CA GLY A 254 14.48 1.80 0.62
C GLY A 254 15.48 1.36 -0.45
N VAL A 255 15.07 1.29 -1.72
CA VAL A 255 15.94 1.02 -2.87
C VAL A 255 16.59 2.28 -3.46
N ASP A 256 16.43 3.45 -2.82
CA ASP A 256 16.95 4.75 -3.28
C ASP A 256 16.40 5.24 -4.64
N MET A 257 15.31 4.63 -5.13
CA MET A 257 14.69 4.93 -6.42
C MET A 257 13.18 5.17 -6.27
N PRO A 258 12.73 6.16 -5.47
CA PRO A 258 11.31 6.45 -5.26
C PRO A 258 10.55 6.72 -6.58
N ILE A 259 11.24 7.23 -7.60
CA ILE A 259 10.67 7.49 -8.93
C ILE A 259 10.13 6.24 -9.62
N LEU A 260 10.69 5.05 -9.32
CA LEU A 260 10.18 3.80 -9.87
C LEU A 260 8.75 3.50 -9.42
N LEU A 261 8.32 4.01 -8.26
CA LEU A 261 6.96 3.80 -7.78
C LEU A 261 5.91 4.52 -8.65
N ILE A 262 6.28 5.57 -9.38
CA ILE A 262 5.37 6.22 -10.35
C ILE A 262 5.02 5.23 -11.48
N LEU A 263 6.02 4.47 -11.94
CA LEU A 263 5.84 3.47 -13.00
C LEU A 263 5.23 2.17 -12.46
N ILE A 264 5.83 1.59 -11.42
CA ILE A 264 5.39 0.31 -10.85
C ILE A 264 3.99 0.45 -10.23
N GLY A 265 3.72 1.58 -9.58
CA GLY A 265 2.42 1.94 -9.00
C GLY A 265 1.48 2.66 -9.98
N ILE A 266 1.62 2.45 -11.30
CA ILE A 266 0.84 3.19 -12.32
C ILE A 266 -0.67 3.15 -12.08
N ILE A 267 -1.20 2.02 -11.58
CA ILE A 267 -2.62 1.91 -11.26
C ILE A 267 -3.00 2.89 -10.14
N TYR A 268 -2.22 3.01 -9.08
CA TYR A 268 -2.48 3.99 -8.01
C TYR A 268 -2.51 5.42 -8.57
N ILE A 269 -1.56 5.73 -9.44
CA ILE A 269 -1.46 7.04 -10.10
C ILE A 269 -2.69 7.32 -10.96
N VAL A 270 -3.09 6.37 -11.81
CA VAL A 270 -4.26 6.54 -12.68
C VAL A 270 -5.55 6.66 -11.86
N GLU A 271 -5.67 5.90 -10.77
CA GLU A 271 -6.82 5.98 -9.85
C GLU A 271 -6.95 7.40 -9.26
N ILE A 272 -5.90 7.90 -8.61
CA ILE A 272 -5.96 9.24 -8.00
C ILE A 272 -6.08 10.36 -9.05
N LEU A 273 -5.37 10.26 -10.18
CA LEU A 273 -5.47 11.24 -11.26
C LEU A 273 -6.88 11.26 -11.87
N SER A 274 -7.54 10.10 -11.99
CA SER A 274 -8.92 10.06 -12.49
C SER A 274 -9.87 10.85 -11.58
N VAL A 275 -9.68 10.79 -10.26
CA VAL A 275 -10.44 11.56 -9.28
C VAL A 275 -10.15 13.05 -9.42
N VAL A 276 -8.87 13.43 -9.45
CA VAL A 276 -8.46 14.84 -9.58
C VAL A 276 -9.00 15.45 -10.87
N LEU A 277 -8.85 14.76 -12.01
CA LEU A 277 -9.37 15.20 -13.30
C LEU A 277 -10.89 15.31 -13.29
N GLN A 278 -11.59 14.29 -12.76
CA GLN A 278 -13.05 14.29 -12.68
C GLN A 278 -13.60 15.45 -11.84
N VAL A 279 -13.05 15.67 -10.64
CA VAL A 279 -13.51 16.73 -9.72
C VAL A 279 -13.21 18.11 -10.31
N THR A 280 -12.02 18.29 -10.88
CA THR A 280 -11.60 19.55 -11.49
C THR A 280 -12.49 19.89 -12.69
N TYR A 281 -12.72 18.92 -13.58
CA TYR A 281 -13.57 19.11 -14.74
C TYR A 281 -15.03 19.34 -14.38
N PHE A 282 -15.59 18.62 -13.40
CA PHE A 282 -16.96 18.83 -12.96
C PHE A 282 -17.19 20.26 -12.46
N LYS A 283 -16.22 20.83 -11.73
CA LYS A 283 -16.24 22.22 -11.27
C LYS A 283 -16.13 23.22 -12.43
N ILE A 284 -15.17 23.03 -13.34
CA ILE A 284 -14.92 23.96 -14.46
C ILE A 284 -16.05 23.92 -15.50
N SER A 285 -16.60 22.73 -15.77
CA SER A 285 -17.64 22.52 -16.79
C SER A 285 -19.07 22.74 -16.28
N HIS A 286 -19.24 23.13 -15.01
CA HIS A 286 -20.52 23.30 -14.34
C HIS A 286 -21.42 22.05 -14.41
N GLY A 287 -20.84 20.88 -14.20
CA GLY A 287 -21.60 19.63 -14.01
C GLY A 287 -21.37 18.53 -15.04
N LYS A 288 -20.50 18.72 -16.04
CA LYS A 288 -20.13 17.63 -16.97
C LYS A 288 -19.10 16.70 -16.34
N ARG A 289 -19.05 15.46 -16.80
CA ARG A 289 -18.19 14.38 -16.29
C ARG A 289 -17.26 13.88 -17.40
N ILE A 290 -15.98 13.66 -17.10
CA ILE A 290 -15.02 13.07 -18.05
C ILE A 290 -15.21 11.55 -18.08
N PHE A 291 -15.16 10.93 -16.91
CA PHE A 291 -15.42 9.52 -16.71
C PHE A 291 -16.86 9.31 -16.26
N LYS A 292 -17.44 8.15 -16.62
CA LYS A 292 -18.78 7.74 -16.13
C LYS A 292 -18.87 7.84 -14.59
N MET A 293 -17.81 7.42 -13.90
CA MET A 293 -17.59 7.57 -12.47
C MET A 293 -16.07 7.59 -12.19
N ALA A 294 -15.66 8.27 -11.12
CA ALA A 294 -14.29 8.21 -10.60
C ALA A 294 -14.34 7.65 -9.16
N PRO A 295 -13.34 6.86 -8.71
CA PRO A 295 -12.10 6.50 -9.40
C PRO A 295 -12.28 5.59 -10.64
N ILE A 296 -11.22 5.33 -11.41
CA ILE A 296 -11.33 4.81 -12.78
C ILE A 296 -11.86 3.37 -12.83
N HIS A 297 -11.66 2.56 -11.79
CA HIS A 297 -12.26 1.22 -11.74
C HIS A 297 -13.80 1.26 -11.84
N HIS A 298 -14.46 2.24 -11.20
CA HIS A 298 -15.91 2.40 -11.31
C HIS A 298 -16.35 2.82 -12.73
N HIS A 299 -15.49 3.54 -13.47
CA HIS A 299 -15.75 3.78 -14.89
C HIS A 299 -15.81 2.47 -15.68
N PHE A 300 -14.89 1.53 -15.42
CA PHE A 300 -14.89 0.22 -16.07
C PHE A 300 -16.08 -0.66 -15.64
N GLU A 301 -16.49 -0.62 -14.37
CA GLU A 301 -17.73 -1.27 -13.92
C GLU A 301 -18.95 -0.75 -14.71
N MET A 302 -19.08 0.57 -14.86
CA MET A 302 -20.13 1.20 -15.67
C MET A 302 -19.99 0.96 -17.19
N CYS A 303 -18.86 0.41 -17.63
CA CYS A 303 -18.64 -0.09 -18.98
C CYS A 303 -18.92 -1.60 -19.12
N GLY A 304 -19.43 -2.24 -18.07
CA GLY A 304 -19.84 -3.65 -18.08
C GLY A 304 -18.73 -4.63 -17.72
N TRP A 305 -17.60 -4.18 -17.18
CA TRP A 305 -16.57 -5.09 -16.68
C TRP A 305 -16.97 -5.61 -15.30
N ASN A 306 -16.78 -6.91 -15.06
CA ASN A 306 -16.90 -7.47 -13.72
C ASN A 306 -15.65 -7.16 -12.89
N GLU A 307 -15.79 -7.20 -11.56
CA GLU A 307 -14.71 -6.83 -10.63
C GLU A 307 -13.46 -7.70 -10.82
N ASN A 308 -13.63 -9.01 -11.00
CA ASN A 308 -12.52 -9.94 -11.24
C ASN A 308 -11.70 -9.58 -12.48
N LYS A 309 -12.37 -9.18 -13.57
CA LYS A 309 -11.71 -8.70 -14.79
C LYS A 309 -10.92 -7.43 -14.53
N ILE A 310 -11.47 -6.48 -13.77
CA ILE A 310 -10.77 -5.25 -13.41
C ILE A 310 -9.50 -5.59 -12.61
N CYS A 311 -9.63 -6.40 -11.55
CA CYS A 311 -8.50 -6.82 -10.73
C CYS A 311 -7.40 -7.52 -11.56
N PHE A 312 -7.80 -8.42 -12.47
CA PHE A 312 -6.87 -9.13 -13.34
C PHE A 312 -6.14 -8.19 -14.31
N VAL A 313 -6.88 -7.32 -15.00
CA VAL A 313 -6.29 -6.38 -15.97
C VAL A 313 -5.38 -5.38 -15.27
N PHE A 314 -5.81 -4.83 -14.12
CA PHE A 314 -5.03 -3.82 -13.40
C PHE A 314 -3.75 -4.45 -12.84
N SER A 315 -3.83 -5.65 -12.27
CA SER A 315 -2.65 -6.41 -11.84
C SER A 315 -1.72 -6.76 -13.01
N GLY A 316 -2.26 -7.08 -14.19
CA GLY A 316 -1.49 -7.33 -15.40
C GLY A 316 -0.73 -6.10 -15.91
N VAL A 317 -1.38 -4.93 -15.89
CA VAL A 317 -0.75 -3.65 -16.23
C VAL A 317 0.36 -3.33 -15.22
N THR A 318 0.09 -3.49 -13.92
CA THR A 318 1.07 -3.34 -12.85
C THR A 318 2.27 -4.28 -13.03
N LEU A 319 2.04 -5.54 -13.42
CA LEU A 319 3.11 -6.51 -13.65
C LEU A 319 3.98 -6.10 -14.84
N PHE A 320 3.36 -5.70 -15.95
CA PHE A 320 4.09 -5.24 -17.13
C PHE A 320 4.94 -4.00 -16.82
N ALA A 321 4.36 -2.99 -16.16
CA ALA A 321 5.10 -1.81 -15.71
C ALA A 321 6.18 -2.18 -14.68
N GLY A 322 5.91 -3.18 -13.84
CA GLY A 322 6.82 -3.76 -12.87
C GLY A 322 8.06 -4.38 -13.51
N ILE A 323 7.89 -5.17 -14.59
CA ILE A 323 9.00 -5.75 -15.36
C ILE A 323 9.89 -4.63 -15.93
N ILE A 324 9.29 -3.58 -16.48
CA ILE A 324 10.04 -2.41 -16.95
C ILE A 324 10.77 -1.75 -15.77
N GLY A 325 10.11 -1.60 -14.62
CA GLY A 325 10.74 -1.10 -13.39
C GLY A 325 11.96 -1.90 -12.93
N VAL A 326 11.91 -3.23 -13.02
CA VAL A 326 13.07 -4.10 -12.75
C VAL A 326 14.20 -3.82 -13.73
N LEU A 327 13.90 -3.75 -15.03
CA LEU A 327 14.90 -3.45 -16.06
C LEU A 327 15.55 -2.08 -15.83
N LEU A 328 14.77 -1.07 -15.45
CA LEU A 328 15.28 0.27 -15.13
C LEU A 328 16.17 0.27 -13.88
N ALA A 329 15.80 -0.47 -12.84
CA ALA A 329 16.60 -0.57 -11.62
C ALA A 329 17.95 -1.27 -11.85
N VAL A 330 18.01 -2.22 -12.79
CA VAL A 330 19.23 -3.01 -13.06
C VAL A 330 20.12 -2.39 -14.12
N PHE A 331 19.53 -1.87 -15.21
CA PHE A 331 20.28 -1.41 -16.39
C PHE A 331 20.26 0.11 -16.56
N GLY A 332 19.41 0.82 -15.83
CA GLY A 332 19.32 2.27 -15.88
C GLY A 332 20.22 2.98 -14.88
N CYS A 333 20.86 2.27 -13.95
CA CYS A 333 21.66 2.86 -12.89
C CYS A 333 23.16 2.77 -13.19
#